data_AF-A0A967HMC2-F1
#
_entry.id   AF-A0A967HMC2-F1
#
_cell.length_a   1.000
_cell.length_b   1.000
_cell.length_c   1.000
_cell.angle_alpha   90.00
_cell.angle_beta   90.00
_cell.angle_gamma   90.00
#
_symmetry.space_group_name_H-M   'P 1'
#
loop_
_entity.id
_entity.type
_entity.pdbx_description
1 polymer ?
#
loop_
_entity_poly.entity_id
_entity_poly.type
_entity_poly.pdbx_seq_one_letter_code
_entity_poly.pdbx_strand_id
1 'polypeptide(L)'
;MPTLAALEAPSLWIFGGEDHSMPTGWTLDRLDSLRAAGRPIRTLVYDDADHGILLFEEADGERTLTGYAPGYFAAMVAWLHGDRGQSPPR
;
A
#
# COMPACT_ATOMS: atom_id res chain seq x y z
N MET A 1 -9.13 -15.14 -4.50
CA MET A 1 -8.82 -15.26 -3.06
C MET A 1 -10.14 -15.41 -2.34
N PRO A 2 -10.60 -16.64 -2.03
CA PRO A 2 -11.96 -16.89 -1.53
C PRO A 2 -12.29 -16.08 -0.27
N THR A 3 -11.36 -16.02 0.69
CA THR A 3 -11.54 -15.27 1.94
C THR A 3 -11.74 -13.78 1.72
N LEU A 4 -10.91 -13.13 0.87
CA LEU A 4 -11.05 -11.70 0.58
C LEU A 4 -12.29 -11.39 -0.28
N ALA A 5 -12.72 -12.32 -1.14
CA ALA A 5 -13.94 -12.15 -1.93
C ALA A 5 -15.20 -12.12 -1.04
N ALA A 6 -15.17 -12.82 0.09
CA ALA A 6 -16.27 -12.83 1.06
C ALA A 6 -16.27 -11.61 2.00
N LEU A 7 -15.20 -10.80 2.03
CA LEU A 7 -15.07 -9.72 3.01
C LEU A 7 -15.86 -8.47 2.60
N GLU A 8 -16.83 -8.08 3.44
CA GLU A 8 -17.64 -6.88 3.24
C GLU A 8 -17.11 -5.63 3.91
N ALA A 9 -16.22 -5.79 4.89
CA ALA A 9 -15.58 -4.67 5.54
C ALA A 9 -14.71 -3.88 4.55
N PRO A 10 -14.81 -2.54 4.51
CA PRO A 10 -13.86 -1.70 3.79
C PRO A 10 -12.44 -1.96 4.26
N SER A 11 -11.50 -2.11 3.32
CA SER A 11 -10.09 -2.33 3.64
C SER A 11 -9.18 -1.40 2.84
N LEU A 12 -8.14 -0.92 3.52
CA LEU A 12 -7.03 -0.19 2.92
C LEU A 12 -5.80 -1.10 2.91
N TRP A 13 -5.20 -1.23 1.74
CA TRP A 13 -3.96 -1.98 1.51
C TRP A 13 -2.89 -1.00 1.04
N ILE A 14 -1.75 -0.96 1.74
CA ILE A 14 -0.67 -0.01 1.47
C ILE A 14 0.59 -0.80 1.14
N PHE A 15 1.27 -0.43 0.07
CA PHE A 15 2.46 -1.11 -0.45
C PHE A 15 3.62 -0.14 -0.65
N GLY A 16 4.84 -0.64 -0.48
CA GLY A 16 6.05 -0.02 -1.00
C GLY A 16 6.31 -0.50 -2.43
N GLY A 17 6.63 0.40 -3.35
CA GLY A 17 6.92 0.06 -4.74
C GLY A 17 8.24 -0.69 -4.91
N GLU A 18 9.22 -0.38 -4.07
CA GLU A 18 10.56 -0.97 -4.04
C GLU A 18 10.68 -2.14 -3.04
N ASP A 19 9.55 -2.60 -2.47
CA ASP A 19 9.51 -3.77 -1.59
C ASP A 19 9.69 -5.06 -2.42
N HIS A 20 10.94 -5.52 -2.47
CA HIS A 20 11.32 -6.77 -3.14
C HIS A 20 11.04 -8.02 -2.31
N SER A 21 10.62 -7.88 -1.04
CA SER A 21 10.33 -9.02 -0.16
C SER A 21 8.98 -9.67 -0.49
N MET A 22 8.09 -8.94 -1.15
CA MET A 22 6.73 -9.37 -1.47
C MET A 22 6.44 -9.29 -2.97
N PRO A 23 5.62 -10.21 -3.53
CA PRO A 23 5.15 -10.11 -4.91
C PRO A 23 4.04 -9.04 -5.03
N THR A 24 4.43 -7.78 -4.88
CA THR A 24 3.51 -6.62 -4.84
C THR A 24 2.64 -6.56 -6.09
N GLY A 25 3.21 -6.72 -7.28
CA GLY A 25 2.46 -6.67 -8.54
C GLY A 25 1.32 -7.71 -8.63
N TRP A 26 1.61 -8.98 -8.33
CA TRP A 26 0.58 -10.03 -8.35
C TRP A 26 -0.52 -9.79 -7.31
N THR A 27 -0.16 -9.27 -6.13
CA THR A 27 -1.12 -8.93 -5.09
C THR A 27 -2.03 -7.79 -5.55
N LEU A 28 -1.46 -6.74 -6.13
CA LEU A 28 -2.20 -5.60 -6.68
C LEU A 28 -3.19 -6.04 -7.76
N ASP A 29 -2.78 -6.87 -8.72
CA ASP A 29 -3.66 -7.41 -9.77
C ASP A 29 -4.86 -8.15 -9.16
N ARG A 30 -4.62 -8.90 -8.08
CA ARG A 30 -5.67 -9.68 -7.43
C ARG A 30 -6.63 -8.81 -6.63
N LEU A 31 -6.13 -7.78 -5.95
CA LEU A 31 -6.93 -6.78 -5.26
C LEU A 31 -7.75 -5.93 -6.23
N ASP A 32 -7.17 -5.56 -7.38
CA ASP A 32 -7.87 -4.82 -8.44
C ASP A 32 -9.00 -5.65 -9.05
N SER A 33 -8.78 -6.95 -9.26
CA SER A 33 -9.85 -7.86 -9.68
C SER A 33 -11.01 -7.91 -8.68
N LEU A 34 -10.71 -7.89 -7.38
CA LEU A 34 -11.73 -7.89 -6.32
C LEU A 34 -12.46 -6.54 -6.22
N ARG A 35 -11.73 -5.44 -6.37
CA ARG A 35 -12.30 -4.08 -6.45
C ARG A 35 -13.23 -3.95 -7.65
N ALA A 36 -12.83 -4.45 -8.82
CA ALA A 36 -13.65 -4.49 -10.03
C ALA A 36 -14.92 -5.35 -9.84
N ALA A 37 -14.85 -6.38 -8.99
CA ALA A 37 -16.01 -7.19 -8.57
C ALA A 37 -16.87 -6.54 -7.46
N GLY A 38 -16.66 -5.25 -7.16
CA GLY A 38 -17.47 -4.49 -6.19
C GLY A 38 -17.03 -4.61 -4.74
N ARG A 39 -15.86 -5.21 -4.45
CA ARG A 39 -15.35 -5.23 -3.07
C ARG A 39 -14.84 -3.84 -2.65
N PRO A 40 -15.11 -3.40 -1.40
CA PRO A 40 -14.71 -2.09 -0.89
C PRO A 40 -13.22 -2.08 -0.51
N ILE A 41 -12.36 -2.29 -1.49
CA ILE A 41 -10.90 -2.36 -1.34
C ILE A 41 -10.31 -1.06 -1.91
N ARG A 42 -9.42 -0.46 -1.12
CA ARG A 42 -8.57 0.64 -1.56
C ARG A 42 -7.12 0.21 -1.51
N THR A 43 -6.36 0.54 -2.53
CA THR A 43 -4.90 0.32 -2.61
C THR A 43 -4.20 1.67 -2.64
N LEU A 44 -3.06 1.78 -1.95
CA LEU A 44 -2.11 2.88 -2.06
C LEU A 44 -0.71 2.30 -2.26
N VAL A 45 0.08 2.91 -3.14
CA VAL A 45 1.47 2.53 -3.38
C VAL A 45 2.33 3.77 -3.14
N TYR A 46 3.38 3.60 -2.34
CA TYR A 46 4.46 4.56 -2.18
C TYR A 46 5.62 4.07 -3.03
N ASP A 47 5.76 4.64 -4.23
CA ASP A 47 6.63 4.10 -5.27
C ASP A 47 8.08 3.95 -4.79
N ASP A 48 8.62 4.93 -4.08
CA ASP A 48 10.02 4.96 -3.62
C ASP A 48 10.24 4.27 -2.25
N ALA A 49 9.22 3.61 -1.69
CA ALA A 49 9.32 2.99 -0.37
C ALA A 49 9.58 1.48 -0.45
N ASP A 50 10.41 0.99 0.47
CA ASP A 50 10.65 -0.42 0.73
C ASP A 50 9.62 -0.98 1.72
N HIS A 51 9.84 -2.23 2.14
CA HIS A 51 9.10 -2.93 3.17
C HIS A 51 8.86 -2.06 4.41
N GLY A 52 7.63 -2.08 4.91
CA GLY A 52 7.22 -1.24 6.03
C GLY A 52 6.94 0.23 5.68
N ILE A 53 6.91 0.57 4.39
CA ILE A 53 6.67 1.93 3.88
C ILE A 53 7.79 2.88 4.34
N LEU A 54 9.02 2.39 4.21
CA LEU A 54 10.24 3.09 4.60
C LEU A 54 10.99 3.56 3.36
N LEU A 55 11.39 4.83 3.35
CA LEU A 55 12.37 5.33 2.40
C LEU A 55 13.76 4.85 2.80
N PHE A 56 14.63 4.77 1.80
CA PHE A 56 16.00 4.34 1.96
C PHE A 56 16.93 5.10 1.03
N GLU A 57 18.20 5.14 1.41
CA GLU A 57 19.31 5.44 0.51
C GLU A 57 20.04 4.14 0.21
N GLU A 58 20.39 3.94 -1.07
CA GLU A 58 21.12 2.75 -1.50
C GLU A 58 22.53 3.13 -1.93
N ALA A 59 23.53 2.50 -1.32
CA ALA A 59 24.94 2.66 -1.65
C ALA A 59 25.64 1.31 -1.56
N ASP A 60 26.45 0.98 -2.57
CA ASP A 60 27.22 -0.28 -2.64
C ASP A 60 26.36 -1.55 -2.47
N GLY A 61 25.09 -1.50 -2.89
CA GLY A 61 24.12 -2.60 -2.78
C GLY A 61 23.49 -2.77 -1.39
N GLU A 62 23.80 -1.90 -0.44
CA GLU A 62 23.21 -1.87 0.89
C GLU A 62 22.20 -0.72 1.02
N ARG A 63 21.03 -1.01 1.59
CA ARG A 63 19.97 -0.03 1.84
C ARG A 63 20.03 0.48 3.28
N THR A 64 20.15 1.79 3.45
CA THR A 64 20.03 2.47 4.75
C THR A 64 18.68 3.16 4.84
N LEU A 65 17.86 2.74 5.81
CA LEU A 65 16.52 3.29 6.02
C LEU A 65 16.60 4.73 6.54
N THR A 66 15.90 5.66 5.88
CA THR A 66 15.93 7.09 6.19
C THR A 66 14.68 7.61 6.90
N GLY A 67 13.60 6.82 6.90
CA GLY A 67 12.38 7.11 7.63
C GLY A 67 11.13 6.59 6.91
N TYR A 68 9.96 6.86 7.49
CA TYR A 68 8.69 6.51 6.84
C TYR A 68 8.40 7.42 5.64
N ALA A 69 7.76 6.86 4.61
CA ALA A 69 7.33 7.66 3.48
C ALA A 69 6.37 8.78 3.94
N PRO A 70 6.56 10.03 3.46
CA PRO A 70 5.71 11.16 3.83
C PRO A 70 4.24 10.86 3.62
N GLY A 71 3.40 11.20 4.61
CA GLY A 71 1.96 10.99 4.52
C GLY A 71 1.47 9.58 4.84
N TYR A 72 2.35 8.59 5.05
CA TYR A 72 1.96 7.21 5.38
C TYR A 72 0.97 7.14 6.56
N PHE A 73 1.33 7.72 7.70
CA PHE A 73 0.47 7.73 8.88
C PHE A 73 -0.79 8.60 8.69
N ALA A 74 -0.66 9.73 7.98
CA ALA A 74 -1.79 10.60 7.71
C ALA A 74 -2.84 9.88 6.84
N ALA A 75 -2.43 9.10 5.85
CA ALA A 75 -3.31 8.29 5.01
C ALA A 75 -4.06 7.23 5.82
N MET A 76 -3.40 6.56 6.77
CA MET A 76 -4.05 5.60 7.67
C MET A 76 -5.08 6.28 8.57
N VAL A 77 -4.72 7.41 9.18
CA VAL A 77 -5.63 8.19 10.04
C VAL A 77 -6.84 8.69 9.25
N ALA A 78 -6.61 9.27 8.07
CA ALA A 78 -7.67 9.75 7.18
C ALA A 78 -8.65 8.63 6.81
N TRP A 79 -8.13 7.44 6.45
CA TRP A 79 -8.96 6.28 6.14
C TRP A 79 -9.83 5.84 7.32
N LEU A 80 -9.25 5.78 8.52
CA LEU A 80 -9.98 5.41 9.74
C LEU A 80 -11.07 6.43 10.11
N HIS A 81 -10.85 7.72 9.82
CA HIS A 81 -11.88 8.75 9.95
C HIS A 81 -12.95 8.73 8.86
N GLY A 82 -12.86 7.79 7.90
CA GLY A 82 -13.82 7.65 6.82
C GLY A 82 -13.53 8.53 5.61
N ASP A 83 -12.38 9.19 5.57
CA ASP A 83 -11.94 9.98 4.41
C ASP A 83 -11.37 9.03 3.35
N ARG A 84 -12.29 8.45 2.56
CA ARG A 84 -12.00 7.41 1.57
C ARG A 84 -11.36 7.94 0.27
N GLY A 85 -11.00 9.23 0.22
CA GLY A 85 -10.18 9.84 -0.83
C GLY A 85 -9.21 10.83 -0.19
N GLN A 86 -7.89 10.57 -0.20
CA GLN A 86 -6.95 11.28 -1.08
C GLN A 86 -5.82 10.33 -1.52
N SER A 87 -5.36 10.41 -2.78
CA SER A 87 -4.14 9.72 -3.24
C SER A 87 -2.93 10.21 -2.44
N PRO A 88 -1.89 9.39 -2.22
CA PRO A 88 -0.68 9.83 -1.54
C PRO A 88 -0.09 11.05 -2.28
N PRO A 89 0.45 12.04 -1.54
CA PRO A 89 1.18 13.13 -2.17
C PRO A 89 2.37 12.56 -2.96
N ARG A 90 2.54 13.05 -4.19
CA ARG A 90 3.72 12.80 -5.01
C ARG A 90 4.93 13.53 -4.44
#